data_AF-A0A944BMT4-F1
#
_entry.id   AF-A0A944BMT4-F1
#
_cell.length_a   1.000
_cell.length_b   1.000
_cell.length_c   1.000
_cell.angle_alpha   90.00
_cell.angle_beta   90.00
_cell.angle_gamma   90.00
#
_symmetry.space_group_name_H-M   'P 1'
#
loop_
_entity.id
_entity.type
_entity.pdbx_description
1 polymer ?
#
loop_
_entity_poly.entity_id
_entity_poly.type
_entity_poly.pdbx_seq_one_letter_code
_entity_poly.pdbx_strand_id
1 'polypeptide(L)'
;TSGSLSMDIFKKTRTDYGCLYPLQTFSKDKKIDLRKISFFIEANNRDNLNILQLLARDISGNVYEITDEDKKYIHLAAVFANNFSNLMYIKAEKILREKRIPFKVLGNLIQEGINKAKKIGPQKAQTGPAIRGDNRIIDQHISMLANEPEWQEVYTILSDLIKKENI
;
A
#
# COMPACT_ATOMS: atom_id res chain seq x y z
N THR A 1 -7.67 -3.92 12.91
CA THR A 1 -8.82 -3.81 11.98
C THR A 1 -8.73 -4.93 10.98
N SER A 2 -9.84 -5.56 10.63
CA SER A 2 -9.84 -6.56 9.56
C SER A 2 -10.28 -5.90 8.26
N GLY A 3 -9.34 -5.75 7.33
CA GLY A 3 -9.63 -5.25 5.98
C GLY A 3 -10.14 -6.33 5.03
N SER A 4 -10.34 -7.57 5.49
CA SER A 4 -10.67 -8.72 4.63
C SER A 4 -11.81 -9.61 5.15
N LEU A 5 -12.25 -9.43 6.41
CA LEU A 5 -13.37 -10.19 6.95
C LEU A 5 -14.71 -9.59 6.51
N SER A 6 -15.62 -10.49 6.13
CA SER A 6 -17.00 -10.15 5.77
C SER A 6 -17.81 -9.72 6.99
N MET A 7 -18.76 -8.80 6.80
CA MET A 7 -19.72 -8.46 7.85
C MET A 7 -20.69 -9.61 8.18
N ASP A 8 -20.84 -10.59 7.30
CA ASP A 8 -21.75 -11.73 7.47
C ASP A 8 -21.38 -12.64 8.64
N ILE A 9 -20.20 -12.47 9.25
CA ILE A 9 -19.86 -13.11 10.53
C ILE A 9 -20.89 -12.78 11.63
N PHE A 10 -21.59 -11.65 11.52
CA PHE A 10 -22.63 -11.23 12.46
C PHE A 10 -24.04 -11.69 12.09
N LYS A 11 -24.28 -12.17 10.86
CA LYS A 11 -25.60 -12.50 10.32
C LYS A 11 -26.40 -13.51 11.17
N LYS A 12 -25.70 -14.43 11.85
CA LYS A 12 -26.32 -15.45 12.70
C LYS A 12 -26.55 -15.00 14.16
N THR A 13 -25.97 -13.88 14.57
CA THR A 13 -25.96 -13.45 15.98
C THR A 13 -26.57 -12.07 16.20
N ARG A 14 -26.76 -11.27 15.15
CA ARG A 14 -27.27 -9.90 15.21
C ARG A 14 -28.27 -9.63 14.08
N THR A 15 -29.30 -8.85 14.39
CA THR A 15 -30.26 -8.32 13.41
C THR A 15 -29.72 -7.09 12.68
N ASP A 16 -28.91 -6.30 13.37
CA ASP A 16 -28.36 -5.03 12.89
C ASP A 16 -26.85 -5.06 12.96
N TYR A 17 -26.20 -4.91 11.81
CA TYR A 17 -24.75 -5.00 11.71
C TYR A 17 -24.22 -4.30 10.46
N GLY A 18 -22.94 -3.93 10.53
CA GLY A 18 -22.22 -3.34 9.43
C GLY A 18 -20.73 -3.23 9.75
N CYS A 19 -19.98 -2.69 8.81
CA CYS A 19 -18.54 -2.50 8.90
C CYS A 19 -18.22 -1.01 8.77
N LEU A 20 -17.36 -0.52 9.67
CA LEU A 20 -16.72 0.79 9.57
C LEU A 20 -15.21 0.55 9.49
N TYR A 21 -14.64 0.65 8.30
CA TYR A 21 -13.26 0.29 8.02
C TYR A 21 -12.41 1.52 7.64
N PRO A 22 -11.57 2.03 8.55
CA PRO A 22 -10.58 3.05 8.20
C PRO A 22 -9.40 2.44 7.44
N LEU A 23 -9.12 2.94 6.24
CA LEU A 23 -7.96 2.54 5.44
C LEU A 23 -6.72 3.31 5.89
N GLN A 24 -6.10 2.84 6.96
CA GLN A 24 -4.87 3.42 7.50
C GLN A 24 -4.09 2.39 8.33
N THR A 25 -2.76 2.51 8.32
CA THR A 25 -1.92 1.84 9.32
C THR A 25 -1.94 2.63 10.62
N PHE A 26 -2.49 2.03 11.68
CA PHE A 26 -2.48 2.61 13.01
C PHE A 26 -1.25 2.16 13.80
N SER A 27 -0.62 3.08 14.52
CA SER A 27 0.46 2.79 15.47
C SER A 27 0.17 3.53 16.77
N LYS A 28 0.43 2.88 17.92
CA LYS A 28 0.04 3.41 19.24
C LYS A 28 0.60 4.82 19.51
N ASP A 29 1.79 5.11 19.00
CA ASP A 29 2.54 6.33 19.34
C ASP A 29 2.36 7.47 18.32
N LYS A 30 1.53 7.29 17.29
CA LYS A 30 1.37 8.27 16.21
C LYS A 30 -0.02 8.89 16.24
N LYS A 31 -0.08 10.20 16.50
CA LYS A 31 -1.30 10.98 16.26
C LYS A 31 -1.56 11.06 14.75
N ILE A 32 -2.74 10.64 14.32
CA ILE A 32 -3.17 10.67 12.93
C ILE A 32 -4.36 11.63 12.82
N ASP A 33 -4.34 12.49 11.81
CA ASP A 33 -5.49 13.34 11.48
C ASP A 33 -6.55 12.48 10.77
N LEU A 34 -7.53 11.99 11.54
CA LEU A 34 -8.59 11.11 11.05
C LEU A 34 -9.39 11.73 9.90
N ARG A 35 -9.45 13.06 9.83
CA ARG A 35 -10.19 13.80 8.80
C ARG A 35 -9.68 13.54 7.37
N LYS A 36 -8.45 13.06 7.24
CA LYS A 36 -7.80 12.77 5.95
C LYS A 36 -7.86 11.28 5.57
N ILE A 37 -8.35 10.41 6.46
CA ILE A 37 -8.37 8.97 6.26
C ILE A 37 -9.64 8.59 5.49
N SER A 38 -9.53 7.73 4.48
CA SER A 38 -10.71 7.13 3.86
C SER A 38 -11.36 6.12 4.81
N PHE A 39 -12.64 6.34 5.10
CA PHE A 39 -13.49 5.39 5.81
C PHE A 39 -14.40 4.68 4.81
N PHE A 40 -14.40 3.36 4.89
CA PHE A 40 -15.24 2.49 4.11
C PHE A 40 -16.37 1.95 4.97
N ILE A 41 -17.61 2.04 4.47
CA ILE A 41 -18.80 1.60 5.19
C ILE A 41 -19.57 0.55 4.39
N GLU A 42 -20.15 -0.38 5.12
CA GLU A 42 -21.02 -1.45 4.60
C GLU A 42 -22.04 -1.79 5.70
N ALA A 43 -23.29 -2.10 5.35
CA ALA A 43 -24.29 -2.50 6.33
C ALA A 43 -25.30 -3.48 5.74
N ASN A 44 -25.99 -4.22 6.60
CA ASN A 44 -26.99 -5.21 6.20
C ASN A 44 -28.32 -4.61 5.73
N ASN A 45 -28.58 -3.33 6.01
CA ASN A 45 -29.76 -2.59 5.56
C ASN A 45 -29.46 -1.08 5.43
N ARG A 46 -30.39 -0.33 4.83
CA ARG A 46 -30.20 1.09 4.54
C ARG A 46 -30.18 1.97 5.79
N ASP A 47 -30.94 1.62 6.82
CA ASP A 47 -31.01 2.38 8.07
C ASP A 47 -29.67 2.32 8.81
N ASN A 48 -29.10 1.12 8.94
CA ASN A 48 -27.78 0.91 9.54
C ASN A 48 -26.68 1.60 8.73
N LEU A 49 -26.79 1.58 7.39
CA LEU A 49 -25.84 2.31 6.54
C LEU A 49 -25.91 3.82 6.78
N ASN A 50 -27.11 4.40 6.89
CA ASN A 50 -27.28 5.83 7.17
C ASN A 50 -26.65 6.20 8.53
N ILE A 51 -26.82 5.37 9.56
CA ILE A 51 -26.19 5.54 10.87
C ILE A 51 -24.66 5.54 10.74
N LEU A 52 -24.09 4.53 10.05
CA LEU A 52 -22.65 4.45 9.82
C LEU A 52 -22.12 5.63 9.01
N GLN A 53 -22.89 6.11 8.04
CA GLN A 53 -22.50 7.24 7.21
C GLN A 53 -22.44 8.54 8.01
N LEU A 54 -23.42 8.79 8.90
CA LEU A 54 -23.40 9.94 9.80
C LEU A 54 -22.18 9.88 10.73
N LEU A 55 -21.98 8.74 11.40
CA LEU A 55 -20.83 8.53 12.29
C LEU A 55 -19.49 8.71 11.57
N ALA A 56 -19.34 8.13 10.36
CA ALA A 56 -18.11 8.21 9.61
C ALA A 56 -17.81 9.65 9.13
N ARG A 57 -18.85 10.42 8.76
CA ARG A 57 -18.70 11.80 8.30
C ARG A 57 -18.33 12.77 9.41
N ASP A 58 -18.73 12.48 10.65
CA ASP A 58 -18.27 13.24 11.82
C ASP A 58 -16.76 13.04 12.09
N ILE A 59 -16.20 11.93 11.61
CA ILE A 59 -14.79 11.56 11.80
C ILE A 59 -13.92 11.96 10.60
N SER A 60 -14.42 11.78 9.38
CA SER A 60 -13.67 11.97 8.14
C SER A 60 -14.47 12.63 7.02
N GLY A 61 -13.78 13.45 6.21
CA GLY A 61 -14.33 14.00 4.97
C GLY A 61 -14.40 12.98 3.82
N ASN A 62 -13.77 11.81 3.97
CA ASN A 62 -13.65 10.80 2.92
C ASN A 62 -14.39 9.52 3.35
N VAL A 63 -15.67 9.41 3.00
CA VAL A 63 -16.52 8.25 3.35
C VAL A 63 -17.07 7.61 2.09
N TYR A 64 -16.88 6.30 1.94
CA TYR A 64 -17.31 5.54 0.77
C TYR A 64 -18.12 4.32 1.19
N GLU A 65 -19.28 4.13 0.57
CA GLU A 65 -20.03 2.88 0.63
C GLU A 65 -19.35 1.85 -0.27
N ILE A 66 -19.05 0.67 0.26
CA ILE A 66 -18.37 -0.41 -0.48
C ILE A 66 -19.04 -1.75 -0.19
N THR A 67 -18.84 -2.70 -1.10
CA THR A 67 -19.21 -4.10 -0.88
C THR A 67 -18.08 -4.89 -0.20
N ASP A 68 -18.42 -6.06 0.33
CA ASP A 68 -17.45 -7.06 0.78
C ASP A 68 -16.43 -7.45 -0.30
N GLU A 69 -16.83 -7.42 -1.58
CA GLU A 69 -15.93 -7.69 -2.71
C GLU A 69 -14.94 -6.53 -2.92
N ASP A 70 -15.43 -5.30 -2.99
CA ASP A 70 -14.60 -4.09 -3.09
C ASP A 70 -13.56 -4.04 -1.97
N LYS A 71 -13.97 -4.38 -0.75
CA LYS A 71 -13.09 -4.42 0.43
C LYS A 71 -11.89 -5.34 0.22
N LYS A 72 -12.08 -6.51 -0.37
CA LYS A 72 -10.99 -7.47 -0.67
C LYS A 72 -10.00 -6.88 -1.68
N TYR A 73 -10.50 -6.23 -2.74
CA TYR A 73 -9.66 -5.58 -3.74
C TYR A 73 -8.90 -4.37 -3.18
N ILE A 74 -9.56 -3.54 -2.38
CA ILE A 74 -8.94 -2.41 -1.68
C ILE A 74 -7.83 -2.91 -0.75
N HIS A 75 -8.08 -3.98 0.00
CA HIS A 75 -7.07 -4.57 0.88
C HIS A 75 -5.87 -5.10 0.10
N LEU A 76 -6.10 -5.84 -0.99
CA LEU A 76 -5.05 -6.32 -1.88
C LEU A 76 -4.20 -5.14 -2.41
N ALA A 77 -4.85 -4.09 -2.92
CA ALA A 77 -4.16 -2.89 -3.40
C ALA A 77 -3.34 -2.21 -2.29
N ALA A 78 -3.86 -2.16 -1.06
CA ALA A 78 -3.15 -1.60 0.09
C ALA A 78 -1.91 -2.42 0.49
N VAL A 79 -1.97 -3.75 0.37
CA VAL A 79 -0.81 -4.62 0.58
C VAL A 79 0.32 -4.28 -0.40
N PHE A 80 0.00 -4.10 -1.69
CA PHE A 80 0.98 -3.65 -2.69
C PHE A 80 1.52 -2.25 -2.39
N ALA A 81 0.64 -1.30 -2.13
CA ALA A 81 0.99 0.12 -1.98
C ALA A 81 1.74 0.44 -0.67
N ASN A 82 1.65 -0.41 0.35
CA ASN A 82 2.20 -0.12 1.67
C ASN A 82 3.06 -1.27 2.21
N ASN A 83 2.51 -2.49 2.32
CA ASN A 83 3.26 -3.60 2.94
C ASN A 83 4.46 -4.01 2.09
N PHE A 84 4.28 -4.19 0.78
CA PHE A 84 5.38 -4.53 -0.12
C PHE A 84 6.36 -3.37 -0.30
N SER A 85 5.88 -2.12 -0.36
CA SER A 85 6.78 -0.95 -0.35
C SER A 85 7.65 -0.91 0.91
N ASN A 86 7.11 -1.20 2.08
CA ASN A 86 7.89 -1.25 3.31
C ASN A 86 8.91 -2.40 3.33
N LEU A 87 8.59 -3.56 2.73
CA LEU A 87 9.57 -4.63 2.52
C LEU A 87 10.75 -4.16 1.65
N MET A 88 10.48 -3.37 0.60
CA MET A 88 11.55 -2.77 -0.21
C MET A 88 12.40 -1.78 0.59
N TYR A 89 11.81 -1.00 1.49
CA TYR A 89 12.56 -0.12 2.40
C TYR A 89 13.47 -0.90 3.34
N ILE A 90 12.98 -2.00 3.92
CA ILE A 90 13.77 -2.90 4.77
C ILE A 90 14.98 -3.46 3.99
N LYS A 91 14.77 -3.88 2.73
CA LYS A 91 15.87 -4.37 1.89
C LYS A 91 16.88 -3.26 1.57
N ALA A 92 16.41 -2.07 1.20
CA ALA A 92 17.28 -0.92 0.93
C ALA A 92 18.12 -0.53 2.17
N GLU A 93 17.51 -0.53 3.36
CA GLU A 93 18.24 -0.31 4.62
C GLU A 93 19.31 -1.36 4.86
N LYS A 94 19.02 -2.65 4.62
CA LYS A 94 20.02 -3.74 4.75
C LYS A 94 21.23 -3.51 3.84
N ILE A 95 20.99 -3.20 2.55
CA ILE A 95 22.06 -2.90 1.57
C ILE A 95 22.93 -1.74 2.06
N LEU A 96 22.32 -0.64 2.51
CA LEU A 96 23.06 0.54 2.97
C LEU A 96 23.83 0.27 4.26
N ARG A 97 23.28 -0.55 5.16
CA ARG A 97 23.90 -0.89 6.45
C ARG A 97 25.21 -1.65 6.28
N GLU A 98 25.34 -2.50 5.27
CA GLU A 98 26.61 -3.18 4.94
C GLU A 98 27.74 -2.19 4.62
N LYS A 99 27.39 -1.01 4.13
CA LYS A 99 28.31 0.10 3.84
C LYS A 99 28.33 1.18 4.92
N ARG A 100 27.66 0.94 6.07
CA ARG A 100 27.50 1.89 7.18
C ARG A 100 26.87 3.23 6.75
N ILE A 101 26.06 3.20 5.69
CA ILE A 101 25.32 4.37 5.21
C ILE A 101 23.95 4.40 5.92
N PRO A 102 23.54 5.51 6.55
CA PRO A 102 22.28 5.55 7.28
C PRO A 102 21.08 5.62 6.31
N PHE A 103 20.02 4.87 6.58
CA PHE A 103 18.81 4.81 5.74
C PHE A 103 18.18 6.17 5.43
N LYS A 104 18.31 7.14 6.35
CA LYS A 104 17.78 8.50 6.22
C LYS A 104 18.19 9.22 4.94
N VAL A 105 19.31 8.82 4.30
CA VAL A 105 19.74 9.40 3.00
C VAL A 105 18.72 9.16 1.88
N LEU A 106 17.89 8.12 1.99
CA LEU A 106 16.83 7.81 1.02
C LEU A 106 15.52 8.56 1.28
N GLY A 107 15.39 9.27 2.42
CA GLY A 107 14.11 9.86 2.86
C GLY A 107 13.49 10.80 1.83
N ASN A 108 14.27 11.75 1.31
CA ASN A 108 13.79 12.70 0.29
C ASN A 108 13.44 12.01 -1.04
N LEU A 109 14.22 11.00 -1.43
CA LEU A 109 13.98 10.23 -2.66
C LEU A 109 12.65 9.47 -2.58
N ILE A 110 12.40 8.81 -1.45
CA ILE A 110 11.14 8.07 -1.21
C ILE A 110 9.95 9.04 -1.21
N GLN A 111 10.07 10.17 -0.51
CA GLN A 111 9.00 11.16 -0.42
C GLN A 111 8.66 11.76 -1.79
N GLU A 112 9.68 12.08 -2.60
CA GLU A 112 9.49 12.59 -3.95
C GLU A 112 8.82 11.55 -4.86
N GLY A 113 9.22 10.27 -4.77
CA GLY A 113 8.58 9.18 -5.50
C GLY A 113 7.07 9.10 -5.22
N ILE A 114 6.69 9.17 -3.94
CA ILE A 114 5.28 9.18 -3.52
C ILE A 114 4.55 10.42 -4.05
N ASN A 115 5.16 11.60 -3.93
CA ASN A 115 4.55 12.85 -4.39
C ASN A 115 4.34 12.86 -5.91
N LYS A 116 5.33 12.39 -6.68
CA LYS A 116 5.26 12.29 -8.14
C LYS A 116 4.18 11.30 -8.57
N ALA A 117 4.13 10.10 -7.96
CA ALA A 117 3.09 9.12 -8.24
C ALA A 117 1.68 9.66 -7.98
N LYS A 118 1.48 10.45 -6.91
CA LYS A 118 0.20 11.12 -6.64
C LYS A 118 -0.14 12.22 -7.65
N LYS A 119 0.86 12.96 -8.12
CA LYS A 119 0.66 14.13 -9.00
C LYS A 119 0.41 13.75 -10.46
N ILE A 120 1.17 12.78 -11.00
CA ILE A 120 1.13 12.44 -12.43
C ILE A 120 0.73 10.99 -12.70
N GLY A 121 0.45 10.20 -11.65
CA GLY A 121 0.16 8.77 -11.73
C GLY A 121 1.42 7.90 -11.60
N PRO A 122 1.31 6.67 -11.04
CA PRO A 122 2.44 5.79 -10.79
C PRO A 122 3.18 5.36 -12.06
N GLN A 123 2.44 5.08 -13.15
CA GLN A 123 3.00 4.73 -14.45
C GLN A 123 3.94 5.86 -14.93
N LYS A 124 3.44 7.08 -15.12
CA LYS A 124 4.27 8.22 -15.58
C LYS A 124 5.39 8.61 -14.61
N ALA A 125 5.28 8.24 -13.33
CA ALA A 125 6.30 8.50 -12.33
C ALA A 125 7.48 7.52 -12.39
N GLN A 126 7.33 6.36 -13.05
CA GLN A 126 8.34 5.32 -13.12
C GLN A 126 9.63 5.83 -13.79
N THR A 127 10.77 5.50 -13.19
CA THR A 127 12.10 5.80 -13.74
C THR A 127 13.05 4.63 -13.41
N GLY A 128 14.32 4.73 -13.80
CA GLY A 128 15.36 3.76 -13.44
C GLY A 128 15.88 2.96 -14.62
N PRO A 129 16.80 1.99 -14.37
CA PRO A 129 17.46 1.24 -15.43
C PRO A 129 16.50 0.28 -16.18
N ALA A 130 15.52 -0.30 -15.48
CA ALA A 130 14.57 -1.25 -16.08
C ALA A 130 13.76 -0.65 -17.23
N ILE A 131 13.09 0.48 -16.99
CA ILE A 131 12.31 1.19 -18.02
C ILE A 131 13.18 1.74 -19.16
N ARG A 132 14.45 2.06 -18.89
CA ARG A 132 15.42 2.49 -19.92
C ARG A 132 16.03 1.33 -20.71
N GLY A 133 15.77 0.09 -20.32
CA GLY A 133 16.41 -1.09 -20.93
C GLY A 133 17.92 -1.19 -20.67
N ASP A 134 18.43 -0.60 -19.59
CA ASP A 134 19.86 -0.59 -19.26
C ASP A 134 20.30 -1.92 -18.62
N ASN A 135 20.38 -2.97 -19.45
CA ASN A 135 20.70 -4.33 -19.00
C ASN A 135 22.07 -4.40 -18.31
N ARG A 136 23.05 -3.57 -18.73
CA ARG A 136 24.37 -3.54 -18.09
C ARG A 136 24.26 -3.16 -16.61
N ILE A 137 23.47 -2.15 -16.27
CA ILE A 137 23.26 -1.76 -14.86
C ILE A 137 22.43 -2.81 -14.11
N ILE A 138 21.43 -3.41 -14.77
CA ILE A 138 20.61 -4.49 -14.19
C ILE A 138 21.48 -5.68 -13.80
N ASP A 139 22.36 -6.15 -14.69
CA ASP A 139 23.25 -7.29 -14.46
C ASP A 139 24.26 -6.99 -13.34
N GLN A 140 24.74 -5.74 -13.27
CA GLN A 140 25.59 -5.29 -12.16
C GLN A 140 24.86 -5.34 -10.82
N HIS A 141 23.61 -4.86 -10.74
CA HIS A 141 22.83 -4.92 -9.51
C HIS A 141 22.50 -6.36 -9.10
N ILE A 142 22.18 -7.25 -10.05
CA ILE A 142 21.96 -8.68 -9.76
C ILE A 142 23.24 -9.31 -9.20
N SER A 143 24.40 -8.98 -9.77
CA SER A 143 25.70 -9.46 -9.28
C SER A 143 26.02 -8.96 -7.87
N MET A 144 25.61 -7.73 -7.53
CA MET A 144 25.75 -7.19 -6.17
C MET A 144 24.90 -7.96 -5.13
N LEU A 145 23.87 -8.68 -5.58
CA LEU A 145 22.99 -9.50 -4.75
C LEU A 145 23.36 -11.00 -4.77
N ALA A 146 24.57 -11.36 -5.22
CA ALA A 146 24.98 -12.77 -5.43
C ALA A 146 24.82 -13.71 -4.22
N ASN A 147 24.87 -13.17 -2.99
CA ASN A 147 24.71 -13.95 -1.76
C ASN A 147 23.25 -14.05 -1.27
N GLU A 148 22.29 -13.52 -2.03
CA GLU A 148 20.87 -13.49 -1.68
C GLU A 148 20.00 -13.92 -2.88
N PRO A 149 19.95 -15.22 -3.22
CA PRO A 149 19.29 -15.73 -4.41
C PRO A 149 17.82 -15.29 -4.54
N GLU A 150 17.08 -15.29 -3.43
CA GLU A 150 15.68 -14.84 -3.41
C GLU A 150 15.55 -13.37 -3.80
N TRP A 151 16.52 -12.52 -3.43
CA TRP A 151 16.54 -11.11 -3.81
C TRP A 151 17.00 -10.88 -5.24
N GLN A 152 17.85 -11.76 -5.80
CA GLN A 152 18.15 -11.74 -7.23
C GLN A 152 16.90 -12.04 -8.04
N GLU A 153 16.13 -13.06 -7.64
CA GLU A 153 14.86 -13.42 -8.28
C GLU A 153 13.85 -12.26 -8.18
N VAL A 154 13.64 -11.71 -6.98
CA VAL A 154 12.74 -10.55 -6.80
C VAL A 154 13.17 -9.36 -7.66
N TYR A 155 14.47 -9.02 -7.67
CA TYR A 155 14.97 -7.91 -8.48
C TYR A 155 14.72 -8.13 -9.98
N THR A 156 14.91 -9.37 -10.45
CA THR A 156 14.71 -9.77 -11.84
C THR A 156 13.23 -9.67 -12.23
N ILE A 157 12.35 -10.30 -11.43
CA ILE A 157 10.89 -10.27 -11.64
C ILE A 157 10.38 -8.82 -11.67
N LEU A 158 10.79 -7.99 -10.72
CA LEU A 158 10.35 -6.59 -10.67
C LEU A 158 10.87 -5.78 -11.87
N SER A 159 12.12 -6.00 -12.28
CA SER A 159 12.69 -5.32 -13.45
C SER A 159 11.97 -5.71 -14.75
N ASP A 160 11.63 -7.00 -14.89
CA ASP A 160 10.89 -7.50 -16.04
C ASP A 160 9.44 -7.04 -16.07
N LEU A 161 8.77 -6.96 -14.91
CA LEU A 161 7.44 -6.37 -14.80
C LEU A 161 7.45 -4.89 -15.21
N ILE A 162 8.43 -4.11 -14.74
CA ILE A 162 8.58 -2.70 -15.15
C ILE A 162 8.76 -2.58 -16.68
N LYS A 163 9.53 -3.47 -17.30
CA LYS A 163 9.70 -3.51 -18.77
C LYS A 163 8.40 -3.90 -19.49
N LYS A 164 7.66 -4.87 -18.97
CA LYS A 164 6.44 -5.43 -19.60
C LYS A 164 5.23 -4.51 -19.54
N GLU A 165 5.09 -3.74 -18.46
CA GLU A 165 3.96 -2.82 -18.27
C GLU A 165 3.93 -1.65 -19.27
N ASN A 166 4.87 -1.60 -20.25
CA ASN A 166 4.99 -0.56 -21.28
C ASN A 166 4.78 0.84 -20.70
N ILE A 167 5.43 1.07 -19.56
CA ILE A 167 5.45 2.36 -18.88
C ILE A 167 6.25 3.36 -19.72
#